data_AF-A0A7C1NAD6-F1
#
_entry.id   AF-A0A7C1NAD6-F1
#
_cell.length_a   1.000
_cell.length_b   1.000
_cell.length_c   1.000
_cell.angle_alpha   90.00
_cell.angle_beta   90.00
_cell.angle_gamma   90.00
#
_symmetry.space_group_name_H-M   'P 1'
#
loop_
_entity.id
_entity.type
_entity.pdbx_description
1 polymer ?
#
loop_
_entity_poly.entity_id
_entity_poly.type
_entity_poly.pdbx_seq_one_letter_code
_entity_poly.pdbx_strand_id
1 'polypeptide(L)'
;MGNNRLDIQNSYICFSTFKGCRNKIINKDVIYCGFFNSFVKLGKSFKIEELRICPELKDKLLYHDYLADKAQAQSKEFLTHVKIGEIVYCTTEMINVVVLKKPKNKFDGCQYRTFEGGVREASAPCFRRVSLGTKCAEYKTAKVDDLNACEILAREYGFRVEKITFETFFLLRIYGDTQEEVDQFVTSLKNNYFIY
;
A
#
# COMPACT_ATOMS: atom_id res chain seq x y z
N MET A 1 -0.03 -44.82 41.54
CA MET A 1 0.94 -43.82 41.02
C MET A 1 0.67 -43.69 39.52
N GLY A 2 -0.18 -42.73 39.16
CA GLY A 2 -0.59 -42.50 37.77
C GLY A 2 0.32 -41.49 37.09
N ASN A 3 0.59 -41.76 35.81
CA ASN A 3 1.33 -40.95 34.84
C ASN A 3 1.02 -39.45 34.90
N ASN A 4 2.01 -38.63 34.50
CA ASN A 4 1.87 -37.80 33.30
C ASN A 4 3.24 -37.30 32.83
N ARG A 5 3.75 -37.96 31.78
CA ARG A 5 4.62 -37.30 30.79
C ARG A 5 3.90 -36.03 30.33
N LEU A 6 4.52 -34.88 30.53
CA LEU A 6 4.21 -33.71 29.71
C LEU A 6 5.23 -33.73 28.57
N ASP A 7 4.81 -34.38 27.48
CA ASP A 7 5.39 -34.16 26.15
C ASP A 7 5.49 -32.65 25.92
N ILE A 8 6.71 -32.14 25.77
CA ILE A 8 6.95 -30.76 25.33
C ILE A 8 6.70 -30.73 23.82
N GLN A 9 5.44 -30.90 23.42
CA GLN A 9 4.97 -30.64 22.07
C GLN A 9 4.22 -29.30 22.08
N ASN A 10 4.75 -28.33 21.32
CA ASN A 10 4.04 -27.13 20.86
C ASN A 10 3.53 -26.14 21.91
N SER A 11 4.38 -25.68 22.83
CA SER A 11 4.05 -24.51 23.67
C SER A 11 4.21 -23.19 22.88
N TYR A 12 3.24 -22.91 21.99
CA TYR A 12 2.94 -21.54 21.55
C TYR A 12 2.39 -20.77 22.75
N ILE A 13 3.28 -20.17 23.54
CA ILE A 13 2.87 -19.41 24.72
C ILE A 13 2.36 -18.02 24.27
N CYS A 14 1.07 -17.98 23.96
CA CYS A 14 0.29 -16.74 23.83
C CYS A 14 -0.41 -16.46 25.17
N PHE A 15 0.31 -15.93 26.16
CA PHE A 15 -0.34 -15.47 27.40
C PHE A 15 -0.87 -14.05 27.23
N SER A 16 -2.18 -13.94 27.03
CA SER A 16 -2.95 -12.70 26.97
C SER A 16 -3.26 -12.09 28.36
N THR A 17 -2.64 -12.56 29.45
CA THR A 17 -3.06 -12.20 30.82
C THR A 17 -1.91 -11.78 31.73
N PHE A 18 -1.21 -10.70 31.37
CA PHE A 18 -0.59 -9.82 32.36
C PHE A 18 -1.08 -8.40 32.09
N LYS A 19 -1.77 -7.78 33.06
CA LYS A 19 -2.19 -6.38 32.99
C LYS A 19 -0.94 -5.54 32.71
N GLY A 20 -0.76 -5.10 31.45
CA GLY A 20 0.31 -4.17 31.04
C GLY A 20 1.13 -4.56 29.80
N CYS A 21 1.04 -5.78 29.25
CA CYS A 21 1.89 -6.17 28.11
C CYS A 21 1.13 -6.97 27.04
N ARG A 22 0.48 -6.27 26.10
CA ARG A 22 -0.09 -6.85 24.89
C ARG A 22 1.06 -7.09 23.88
N ASN A 23 1.18 -8.33 23.38
CA ASN A 23 2.15 -8.80 22.36
C ASN A 23 3.54 -9.20 22.92
N LYS A 24 3.71 -10.48 23.29
CA LYS A 24 5.01 -11.09 23.64
C LYS A 24 5.71 -11.64 22.39
N ILE A 25 7.00 -11.34 22.22
CA ILE A 25 7.92 -12.08 21.35
C ILE A 25 8.96 -12.75 22.24
N ILE A 26 9.23 -14.04 22.00
CA ILE A 26 10.31 -14.78 22.67
C ILE A 26 11.41 -15.03 21.63
N ASN A 27 12.54 -14.33 21.76
CA ASN A 27 13.79 -14.72 21.11
C ASN A 27 14.78 -15.13 22.19
N LYS A 28 15.17 -16.42 22.20
CA LYS A 28 16.20 -17.06 23.04
C LYS A 28 16.70 -16.19 24.21
N ASP A 29 15.85 -15.97 25.22
CA ASP A 29 16.14 -15.27 26.50
C ASP A 29 15.74 -13.79 26.65
N VAL A 30 15.08 -13.16 25.66
CA VAL A 30 14.60 -11.76 25.77
C VAL A 30 13.08 -11.67 25.58
N ILE A 31 12.41 -11.01 26.53
CA ILE A 31 10.98 -10.71 26.51
C ILE A 31 10.78 -9.27 26.02
N TYR A 32 10.18 -9.10 24.84
CA TYR A 32 9.81 -7.76 24.34
C TYR A 32 8.34 -7.46 24.61
N CYS A 33 8.07 -6.42 25.40
CA CYS A 33 6.76 -5.80 25.55
C CYS A 33 6.64 -4.62 24.58
N GLY A 34 5.55 -4.53 23.81
CA GLY A 34 5.37 -3.46 22.83
C GLY A 34 6.22 -3.61 21.56
N PHE A 35 6.66 -4.84 21.25
CA PHE A 35 7.51 -5.14 20.10
C PHE A 35 6.98 -4.52 18.81
N PHE A 36 5.67 -4.50 18.58
CA PHE A 36 5.09 -3.93 17.37
C PHE A 36 5.53 -2.47 17.15
N ASN A 37 5.43 -1.62 18.17
CA ASN A 37 5.85 -0.21 18.08
C ASN A 37 7.37 -0.08 17.92
N SER A 38 8.14 -1.00 18.50
CA SER A 38 9.60 -1.03 18.37
C SER A 38 10.05 -1.57 17.02
N PHE A 39 9.39 -2.58 16.46
CA PHE A 39 9.65 -3.17 15.15
C PHE A 39 9.41 -2.15 14.03
N VAL A 40 8.29 -1.43 14.11
CA VAL A 40 7.98 -0.32 13.20
C VAL A 40 9.06 0.77 13.27
N LYS A 41 9.66 1.02 14.44
CA LYS A 41 10.75 2.00 14.62
C LYS A 41 12.15 1.48 14.25
N LEU A 42 12.41 0.18 14.45
CA LEU A 42 13.73 -0.45 14.26
C LEU A 42 13.98 -0.89 12.82
N GLY A 43 12.96 -0.86 11.95
CA GLY A 43 13.08 -1.26 10.55
C GLY A 43 13.46 -2.75 10.37
N LYS A 44 13.79 -3.12 9.13
CA LYS A 44 14.06 -4.48 8.60
C LYS A 44 15.19 -5.30 9.25
N SER A 45 15.52 -5.03 10.49
CA SER A 45 16.64 -5.66 11.21
C SER A 45 16.36 -7.11 11.64
N PHE A 46 15.12 -7.61 11.45
CA PHE A 46 14.71 -8.94 11.86
C PHE A 46 13.97 -9.65 10.73
N LYS A 47 14.36 -10.90 10.44
CA LYS A 47 13.55 -11.80 9.61
C LYS A 47 12.37 -12.30 10.45
N ILE A 48 11.16 -11.86 10.11
CA ILE A 48 9.94 -12.21 10.86
C ILE A 48 9.74 -13.73 10.88
N GLU A 49 10.21 -14.44 9.85
CA GLU A 49 10.17 -15.90 9.74
C GLU A 49 10.95 -16.61 10.85
N GLU A 50 11.99 -15.96 11.39
CA GLU A 50 12.85 -16.48 12.45
C GLU A 50 12.29 -16.20 13.86
N LEU A 51 11.23 -15.37 13.97
CA LEU A 51 10.61 -15.02 15.24
C LEU A 51 9.59 -16.08 15.71
N ARG A 52 9.70 -16.51 16.97
CA ARG A 52 8.69 -17.35 17.62
C ARG A 52 7.60 -16.46 18.23
N ILE A 53 6.55 -16.20 17.46
CA ILE A 53 5.41 -15.34 17.81
C ILE A 53 4.06 -16.01 17.53
N CYS A 54 3.00 -15.51 18.18
CA CYS A 54 1.64 -15.99 17.93
C CYS A 54 1.26 -15.77 16.44
N PRO A 55 0.62 -16.74 15.77
CA PRO A 55 0.28 -16.66 14.34
C PRO A 55 -0.44 -15.36 13.95
N GLU A 56 -1.46 -14.94 14.69
CA GLU A 56 -2.20 -13.70 14.40
C GLU A 56 -1.33 -12.43 14.44
N LEU A 57 -0.32 -12.40 15.33
CA LEU A 57 0.63 -11.30 15.40
C LEU A 57 1.68 -11.41 14.29
N LYS A 58 2.05 -12.64 13.90
CA LYS A 58 2.94 -12.92 12.78
C LYS A 58 2.35 -12.42 11.48
N ASP A 59 1.09 -12.75 11.20
CA ASP A 59 0.41 -12.33 9.98
C ASP A 59 0.30 -10.80 9.90
N LYS A 60 -0.02 -10.15 11.03
CA LYS A 60 -0.01 -8.69 11.12
C LYS A 60 1.38 -8.11 10.84
N LEU A 61 2.44 -8.66 11.46
CA LEU A 61 3.81 -8.19 11.24
C LEU A 61 4.26 -8.39 9.79
N LEU A 62 3.97 -9.55 9.20
CA LEU A 62 4.26 -9.84 7.79
C LEU A 62 3.50 -8.87 6.86
N TYR A 63 2.23 -8.59 7.15
CA TYR A 63 1.46 -7.61 6.41
C TYR A 63 2.06 -6.20 6.51
N HIS A 64 2.49 -5.78 7.70
CA HIS A 64 3.15 -4.48 7.88
C HIS A 64 4.52 -4.40 7.18
N ASP A 65 5.30 -5.48 7.18
CA ASP A 65 6.56 -5.56 6.44
C ASP A 65 6.32 -5.48 4.93
N TYR A 66 5.32 -6.22 4.41
CA TYR A 66 4.88 -6.11 3.03
C TYR A 66 4.47 -4.67 2.65
N LEU A 67 3.68 -3.99 3.48
CA LEU A 67 3.29 -2.59 3.25
C LEU A 67 4.50 -1.66 3.28
N ALA A 68 5.45 -1.87 4.19
CA ALA A 68 6.68 -1.09 4.27
C ALA A 68 7.53 -1.27 3.01
N ASP A 69 7.61 -2.49 2.47
CA ASP A 69 8.34 -2.83 1.24
C ASP A 69 7.74 -2.14 0.03
N LYS A 70 6.41 -2.21 -0.07
CA LYS A 70 5.66 -1.51 -1.11
C LYS A 70 5.88 -0.01 -1.03
N ALA A 71 5.81 0.58 0.16
CA ALA A 71 6.04 2.02 0.37
C ALA A 71 7.49 2.44 0.04
N GLN A 72 8.48 1.59 0.35
CA GLN A 72 9.88 1.82 0.00
C GLN A 72 10.11 1.75 -1.51
N ALA A 73 9.54 0.75 -2.19
CA ALA A 73 9.61 0.63 -3.65
C ALA A 73 9.00 1.86 -4.33
N GLN A 74 7.82 2.29 -3.88
CA GLN A 74 7.14 3.49 -4.39
C GLN A 74 7.95 4.76 -4.13
N SER A 75 8.52 4.91 -2.92
CA SER A 75 9.39 6.05 -2.61
C SER A 75 10.61 6.09 -3.53
N LYS A 76 11.23 4.94 -3.77
CA LYS A 76 12.40 4.83 -4.65
C LYS A 76 12.03 5.21 -6.08
N GLU A 77 10.91 4.70 -6.59
CA GLU A 77 10.40 5.03 -7.91
C GLU A 77 10.16 6.54 -8.05
N PHE A 78 9.43 7.13 -7.10
CA PHE A 78 9.16 8.57 -7.05
C PHE A 78 10.45 9.40 -7.02
N LEU A 79 11.36 9.08 -6.10
CA LEU A 79 12.64 9.78 -5.94
C LEU A 79 13.54 9.64 -7.18
N THR A 80 13.44 8.55 -7.93
CA THR A 80 14.29 8.30 -9.09
C THR A 80 13.72 8.95 -10.35
N HIS A 81 12.41 8.84 -10.59
CA HIS A 81 11.83 9.12 -11.90
C HIS A 81 11.03 10.42 -11.97
N VAL A 82 10.40 10.85 -10.87
CA VAL A 82 9.54 12.04 -10.90
C VAL A 82 10.36 13.32 -10.84
N LYS A 83 10.02 14.30 -11.68
CA LYS A 83 10.68 15.61 -11.74
C LYS A 83 9.85 16.71 -11.06
N ILE A 84 10.52 17.79 -10.66
CA ILE A 84 9.82 19.01 -10.22
C ILE A 84 9.04 19.56 -11.43
N GLY A 85 7.80 19.99 -11.18
CA GLY A 85 6.85 20.44 -12.19
C GLY A 85 5.99 19.33 -12.81
N GLU A 86 6.30 18.06 -12.54
CA GLU A 86 5.52 16.93 -13.07
C GLU A 86 4.18 16.78 -12.34
N ILE A 87 3.15 16.33 -13.08
CA ILE A 87 1.85 15.98 -12.52
C ILE A 87 1.91 14.53 -12.02
N VAL A 88 1.56 14.34 -10.76
CA VAL A 88 1.49 13.03 -10.10
C VAL A 88 0.13 12.86 -9.42
N TYR A 89 -0.27 11.62 -9.19
CA TYR A 89 -1.48 11.32 -8.42
C TYR A 89 -1.12 11.19 -6.93
N CYS A 90 -1.80 11.95 -6.07
CA CYS A 90 -1.66 11.89 -4.63
C CYS A 90 -2.73 10.96 -4.05
N THR A 91 -2.33 9.81 -3.49
CA THR A 91 -3.26 8.78 -3.01
C THR A 91 -3.98 9.17 -1.72
N THR A 92 -3.39 10.04 -0.89
CA THR A 92 -4.02 10.51 0.36
C THR A 92 -5.13 11.51 0.12
N GLU A 93 -5.01 12.33 -0.92
CA GLU A 93 -6.03 13.33 -1.29
C GLU A 93 -6.88 12.87 -2.48
N MET A 94 -6.51 11.77 -3.13
CA MET A 94 -7.18 11.19 -4.29
C MET A 94 -7.30 12.14 -5.49
N ILE A 95 -6.32 13.02 -5.67
CA ILE A 95 -6.28 14.04 -6.73
C ILE A 95 -4.93 14.08 -7.43
N ASN A 96 -4.91 14.61 -8.66
CA ASN A 96 -3.67 14.94 -9.36
C ASN A 96 -3.11 16.25 -8.78
N VAL A 97 -1.79 16.33 -8.65
CA VAL A 97 -1.07 17.47 -8.08
C VAL A 97 0.23 17.73 -8.84
N VAL A 98 0.76 18.95 -8.74
CA VAL A 98 2.04 19.33 -9.35
C VAL A 98 3.15 19.27 -8.29
N VAL A 99 4.22 18.53 -8.57
CA VAL A 99 5.38 18.46 -7.66
C VAL A 99 6.13 19.80 -7.65
N LEU A 100 6.29 20.41 -6.47
CA LEU A 100 7.05 21.65 -6.32
C LEU A 100 8.47 21.40 -5.81
N LYS A 101 8.63 20.41 -4.92
CA LYS A 101 9.93 20.09 -4.31
C LYS A 101 9.99 18.62 -3.93
N LYS A 102 11.05 17.94 -4.39
CA LYS A 102 11.32 16.55 -4.01
C LYS A 102 11.88 16.47 -2.58
N PRO A 103 11.58 15.38 -1.86
CA PRO A 103 12.19 15.15 -0.56
C PRO A 103 13.69 14.88 -0.73
N LYS A 104 14.53 15.39 0.19
CA LYS A 104 16.00 15.19 0.10
C LYS A 104 16.39 13.80 0.60
N ASN A 105 15.59 13.23 1.49
CA ASN A 105 15.74 11.88 2.02
C ASN A 105 14.38 11.19 2.13
N LYS A 106 14.34 9.90 2.50
CA LYS A 106 13.11 9.09 2.55
C LYS A 106 12.08 9.50 3.62
N PHE A 107 12.46 10.36 4.56
CA PHE A 107 11.62 10.79 5.67
C PHE A 107 11.11 12.22 5.50
N ASP A 108 11.74 13.02 4.64
CA ASP A 108 11.29 14.36 4.31
C ASP A 108 9.97 14.31 3.51
N GLY A 109 9.16 15.34 3.65
CA GLY A 109 7.99 15.50 2.80
C GLY A 109 8.33 16.08 1.42
N CYS A 110 7.55 15.65 0.44
CA CYS A 110 7.48 16.26 -0.88
C CYS A 110 6.48 17.41 -0.84
N GLN A 111 6.88 18.60 -1.30
CA GLN A 111 5.94 19.71 -1.45
C GLN A 111 5.27 19.63 -2.82
N TYR A 112 3.97 19.89 -2.84
CA TYR A 112 3.16 19.85 -4.05
C TYR A 112 2.11 20.95 -4.04
N ARG A 113 1.56 21.25 -5.21
CA ARG A 113 0.48 22.22 -5.41
C ARG A 113 -0.75 21.52 -5.99
N THR A 114 -1.91 21.75 -5.38
CA THR A 114 -3.20 21.34 -5.92
C THR A 114 -3.60 22.23 -7.10
N PHE A 115 -4.52 21.79 -7.95
CA PHE A 115 -5.01 22.63 -9.06
C PHE A 115 -5.81 23.86 -8.60
N GLU A 116 -6.30 23.84 -7.36
CA GLU A 116 -6.91 24.98 -6.68
C GLU A 116 -5.88 26.00 -6.18
N GLY A 117 -4.58 25.70 -6.32
CA GLY A 117 -3.47 26.60 -5.96
C GLY A 117 -2.90 26.38 -4.56
N GLY A 118 -3.50 25.52 -3.74
CA GLY A 118 -3.02 25.22 -2.39
C GLY A 118 -1.69 24.47 -2.40
N VAL A 119 -0.74 24.89 -1.56
CA VAL A 119 0.56 24.22 -1.38
C VAL A 119 0.53 23.37 -0.10
N ARG A 120 0.91 22.11 -0.23
CA ARG A 120 0.87 21.11 0.85
C ARG A 120 2.10 20.21 0.81
N GLU A 121 2.22 19.34 1.81
CA GLU A 121 3.34 18.43 1.97
C GLU A 121 2.84 17.02 2.30
N ALA A 122 3.42 16.00 1.66
CA ALA A 122 3.15 14.60 1.96
C ALA A 122 4.38 13.73 1.69
N SER A 123 4.43 12.54 2.27
CA SER A 123 5.54 11.61 2.09
C SER A 123 5.59 11.04 0.66
N ALA A 124 6.79 10.71 0.16
CA ALA A 124 6.98 10.13 -1.18
C ALA A 124 6.09 8.91 -1.52
N PRO A 125 5.83 7.94 -0.60
CA PRO A 125 4.92 6.82 -0.87
C PRO A 125 3.49 7.22 -1.23
N CYS A 126 3.06 8.44 -0.90
CA CYS A 126 1.71 8.94 -1.19
C CYS A 126 1.52 9.32 -2.66
N PHE A 127 2.56 9.27 -3.49
CA PHE A 127 2.48 9.69 -4.88
C PHE A 127 2.61 8.51 -5.84
N ARG A 128 1.89 8.59 -6.95
CA ARG A 128 2.03 7.72 -8.11
C ARG A 128 2.37 8.58 -9.31
N ARG A 129 3.37 8.14 -10.07
CA ARG A 129 3.58 8.71 -11.39
C ARG A 129 2.37 8.38 -12.26
N VAL A 130 1.86 9.37 -12.98
CA VAL A 130 0.77 9.16 -13.92
C VAL A 130 1.38 8.80 -15.26
N SER A 131 0.93 7.69 -15.86
CA SER A 131 1.38 7.26 -17.18
C SER A 131 1.17 8.36 -18.21
N LEU A 132 2.19 8.52 -19.05
CA LEU A 132 2.16 9.46 -20.18
C LEU A 132 1.90 8.73 -21.51
N GLY A 133 1.85 7.41 -21.49
CA GLY A 133 1.60 6.59 -22.65
C GLY A 133 0.23 6.80 -23.28
N THR A 134 0.11 6.28 -24.49
CA THR A 134 -1.08 6.40 -25.33
C THR A 134 -1.80 5.07 -25.51
N LYS A 135 -1.25 3.97 -24.98
CA LYS A 135 -1.89 2.66 -25.00
C LYS A 135 -3.10 2.71 -24.09
N CYS A 136 -4.21 2.12 -24.53
CA CYS A 136 -5.48 2.33 -23.86
C CYS A 136 -6.37 1.09 -23.92
N ALA A 137 -7.20 0.95 -22.90
CA ALA A 137 -8.35 0.07 -22.91
C ALA A 137 -9.54 0.77 -22.26
N GLU A 138 -10.72 0.26 -22.59
CA GLU A 138 -11.99 0.81 -22.15
C GLU A 138 -12.67 -0.12 -21.15
N TYR A 139 -13.18 0.49 -20.09
CA TYR A 139 -14.01 -0.15 -19.09
C TYR A 139 -15.39 0.50 -19.09
N LYS A 140 -16.43 -0.31 -19.32
CA LYS A 140 -17.82 0.13 -19.45
C LYS A 140 -18.65 -0.42 -18.31
N THR A 141 -19.44 0.44 -17.66
CA THR A 141 -20.39 0.06 -16.60
C THR A 141 -21.64 0.93 -16.65
N ALA A 142 -22.78 0.41 -16.20
CA ALA A 142 -24.00 1.21 -16.00
C ALA A 142 -24.07 1.85 -14.60
N LYS A 143 -23.18 1.47 -13.68
CA LYS A 143 -23.19 1.92 -12.29
C LYS A 143 -22.10 2.97 -12.06
N VAL A 144 -22.50 4.12 -11.51
CA VAL A 144 -21.56 5.21 -11.21
C VAL A 144 -20.55 4.84 -10.12
N ASP A 145 -20.97 4.06 -9.13
CA ASP A 145 -20.08 3.63 -8.04
C ASP A 145 -18.98 2.71 -8.55
N ASP A 146 -19.31 1.79 -9.46
CA ASP A 146 -18.33 0.91 -10.09
C ASP A 146 -17.31 1.71 -10.92
N LEU A 147 -17.77 2.75 -11.61
CA LEU A 147 -16.91 3.65 -12.37
C LEU A 147 -15.93 4.38 -11.46
N ASN A 148 -16.43 4.93 -10.34
CA ASN A 148 -15.63 5.68 -9.38
C ASN A 148 -14.59 4.79 -8.69
N ALA A 149 -14.98 3.58 -8.27
CA ALA A 149 -14.06 2.61 -7.68
C ALA A 149 -12.95 2.22 -8.67
N CYS A 150 -13.29 1.93 -9.93
CA CYS A 150 -12.30 1.61 -10.95
C CYS A 150 -11.39 2.78 -11.30
N GLU A 151 -11.91 4.02 -11.30
CA GLU A 151 -11.10 5.21 -11.51
C GLU A 151 -10.03 5.35 -10.42
N ILE A 152 -10.44 5.27 -9.15
CA ILE A 152 -9.55 5.38 -8.00
C ILE A 152 -8.46 4.31 -8.10
N LEU A 153 -8.88 3.06 -8.33
CA LEU A 153 -7.95 1.93 -8.43
C LEU A 153 -6.98 2.12 -9.60
N ALA A 154 -7.44 2.53 -10.78
CA ALA A 154 -6.58 2.77 -11.93
C ALA A 154 -5.52 3.86 -11.63
N ARG A 155 -5.92 4.97 -11.00
CA ARG A 155 -4.99 6.04 -10.61
C ARG A 155 -3.99 5.59 -9.53
N GLU A 156 -4.41 4.74 -8.59
CA GLU A 156 -3.50 4.15 -7.59
C GLU A 156 -2.42 3.25 -8.19
N TYR A 157 -2.71 2.65 -9.36
CA TYR A 157 -1.75 1.90 -10.17
C TYR A 157 -0.97 2.78 -11.15
N GLY A 158 -1.18 4.10 -11.13
CA GLY A 158 -0.44 5.06 -11.96
C GLY A 158 -1.00 5.22 -13.38
N PHE A 159 -2.16 4.65 -13.70
CA PHE A 159 -2.79 4.88 -15.00
C PHE A 159 -3.36 6.28 -15.12
N ARG A 160 -3.26 6.88 -16.31
CA ARG A 160 -4.05 8.06 -16.65
C ARG A 160 -5.46 7.60 -17.01
N VAL A 161 -6.47 8.31 -16.55
CA VAL A 161 -7.87 7.96 -16.79
C VAL A 161 -8.67 9.12 -17.34
N GLU A 162 -9.65 8.81 -18.18
CA GLU A 162 -10.61 9.75 -18.74
C GLU A 162 -12.02 9.17 -18.61
N LYS A 163 -12.92 9.92 -17.98
CA LYS A 163 -14.32 9.55 -17.81
C LYS A 163 -15.16 10.14 -18.93
N ILE A 164 -16.00 9.31 -19.52
CA ILE A 164 -16.98 9.71 -20.52
C ILE A 164 -18.35 9.21 -20.04
N THR A 165 -19.29 10.14 -19.90
CA THR A 165 -20.65 9.85 -19.45
C THR A 165 -21.60 9.82 -20.65
N PHE A 166 -22.38 8.75 -20.76
CA PHE A 166 -23.47 8.61 -21.71
C PHE A 166 -24.80 8.50 -20.94
N GLU A 167 -25.92 8.67 -21.63
CA GLU A 167 -27.26 8.60 -21.01
C GLU A 167 -27.54 7.27 -20.29
N THR A 168 -27.00 6.17 -20.82
CA THR A 168 -27.31 4.80 -20.36
C THR A 168 -26.13 4.06 -19.75
N PHE A 169 -24.92 4.63 -19.84
CA PHE A 169 -23.72 4.00 -19.29
C PHE A 169 -22.58 4.99 -19.09
N PHE A 170 -21.58 4.56 -18.35
CA PHE A 170 -20.32 5.24 -18.15
C PHE A 170 -19.19 4.46 -18.81
N LEU A 171 -18.20 5.20 -19.31
CA LEU A 171 -17.00 4.68 -19.93
C LEU A 171 -15.78 5.29 -19.24
N LEU A 172 -14.87 4.44 -18.80
CA LEU A 172 -13.56 4.82 -18.29
C LEU A 172 -12.51 4.39 -19.32
N ARG A 173 -11.83 5.36 -19.93
CA ARG A 173 -10.62 5.10 -20.71
C ARG A 173 -9.43 5.08 -19.78
N ILE A 174 -8.68 4.00 -19.80
CA ILE A 174 -7.50 3.78 -18.96
C ILE A 174 -6.30 3.77 -19.90
N TYR A 175 -5.34 4.65 -19.66
CA TYR A 175 -4.14 4.81 -20.47
C TYR A 175 -2.89 4.40 -19.69
N GLY A 176 -2.03 3.63 -20.36
CA GLY A 176 -0.76 3.13 -19.86
C GLY A 176 0.39 3.35 -20.83
N ASP A 177 1.61 3.08 -20.35
CA ASP A 177 2.87 3.15 -21.08
C ASP A 177 3.00 1.97 -22.05
N THR A 178 2.46 0.80 -21.71
CA THR A 178 2.42 -0.40 -22.57
C THR A 178 0.99 -0.93 -22.76
N GLN A 179 0.75 -1.73 -23.81
CA GLN A 179 -0.58 -2.33 -24.01
C GLN A 179 -0.80 -3.52 -23.05
N GLU A 180 0.25 -4.30 -22.81
CA GLU A 180 0.21 -5.48 -21.94
C GLU A 180 -0.22 -5.13 -20.51
N GLU A 181 0.37 -4.09 -19.90
CA GLU A 181 -0.01 -3.67 -18.55
C GLU A 181 -1.49 -3.23 -18.45
N VAL A 182 -1.99 -2.55 -19.49
CA VAL A 182 -3.35 -2.03 -19.54
C VAL A 182 -4.33 -3.18 -19.69
N ASP A 183 -4.04 -4.12 -20.57
CA ASP A 183 -4.86 -5.31 -20.79
C ASP A 183 -4.89 -6.20 -19.55
N GLN A 184 -3.75 -6.40 -18.88
CA GLN A 184 -3.67 -7.13 -17.61
C GLN A 184 -4.51 -6.46 -16.52
N PHE A 185 -4.39 -5.14 -16.36
CA PHE A 185 -5.17 -4.39 -15.39
C PHE A 185 -6.68 -4.50 -15.66
N VAL A 186 -7.13 -4.22 -16.89
CA VAL A 186 -8.56 -4.31 -17.24
C VAL A 186 -9.10 -5.74 -17.12
N THR A 187 -8.29 -6.75 -17.45
CA THR A 187 -8.67 -8.15 -17.22
C THR A 187 -8.83 -8.45 -15.74
N SER A 188 -7.93 -7.94 -14.90
CA SER A 188 -8.02 -8.09 -13.44
C SER A 188 -9.27 -7.44 -12.86
N LEU A 189 -9.70 -6.29 -13.39
CA LEU A 189 -10.96 -5.64 -12.99
C LEU A 189 -12.17 -6.52 -13.31
N LYS A 190 -12.22 -7.08 -14.53
CA LYS A 190 -13.33 -7.94 -14.98
C LYS A 190 -13.44 -9.23 -14.18
N ASN A 191 -12.31 -9.77 -13.72
CA ASN A 191 -12.27 -11.03 -12.98
C ASN A 191 -12.47 -10.84 -11.46
N ASN A 192 -12.22 -9.65 -10.92
CA ASN A 192 -12.20 -9.40 -9.46
C ASN A 192 -13.24 -8.36 -8.99
N TYR A 193 -14.41 -8.27 -9.60
CA TYR A 193 -15.41 -7.28 -9.18
C TYR A 193 -15.81 -7.45 -7.69
N PHE A 194 -15.28 -6.55 -6.86
CA PHE A 194 -15.66 -6.21 -5.48
C PHE A 194 -15.62 -7.33 -4.43
N ILE A 195 -14.41 -7.76 -4.04
CA ILE A 195 -14.20 -8.28 -2.67
C ILE A 195 -13.57 -7.16 -1.86
N TYR A 196 -14.41 -6.34 -1.23
CA TYR A 196 -14.28 -5.83 0.15
C TYR A 196 -15.56 -5.09 0.52
#